data_AF-A0A9D3X3B4-F1
#
_entry.id   AF-A0A9D3X3B4-F1
#
_cell.length_a   1.000
_cell.length_b   1.000
_cell.length_c   1.000
_cell.angle_alpha   90.00
_cell.angle_beta   90.00
_cell.angle_gamma   90.00
#
_symmetry.space_group_name_H-M   'P 1'
#
loop_
_entity.id
_entity.type
_entity.pdbx_description
1 polymer ?
#
loop_
_entity_poly.entity_id
_entity_poly.type
_entity_poly.pdbx_seq_one_letter_code
_entity_poly.pdbx_strand_id
1 'polypeptide(L)'
;AEQLRQHYMSKSNAEVSEAHQALQPVLQTIRELQRKIHSGSPWWLDVIQTAIQYAIDEELVQRVQNEITSNYKQQTNKLSMADKFRDCRGLQYLLTTQMEEVKKFQKLVKEAVKNLEGPPSKKVIEAATICHLRPVRLPLNNCVFCKADELFTEYESKLFSHTVKGQMAIFEEMIEDEDGLVDDRLPTTSRGLWATSETERSLKAILSFAKAHRMDVRLIEEGNTFLELFEAWKKEYKLLHEYWMVLRDHVSAIDELAMATERLRVRHPDEPKPSPPVLHIIEPHEVEQNRVKLLNDKAVAKSQLQKKLGQLLYLTNLEKSQDKTTGGVNPEPCPICARQLGKQWAVLTCGHCFCNECIAIIIEQYSVGTRRSSIKCAICRQTTSHKEISYVFTAETANQEDDIPVKGSHSTKVEAVVRTLKKIQFKDPGAKSLVFSTWQDVLDIISKALDDNNMVFAQINGISKFQENLSAFKYDPKINILLLPLHTGSNGLNIIEATHVLLVEPILNPAHELQAIGRVHRIGQTKPTIVHRFLIKATIEERMQMMLKTVERSHTSSSMKQSEASVLTVADLADLFTEETEELE
;
A
#
# COMPACT_ATOMS: atom_id res chain seq x y z
N ALA A 1 -30.94 -20.42 -5.33
CA ALA A 1 -31.47 -19.04 -5.19
C ALA A 1 -31.59 -18.66 -3.72
N GLU A 2 -32.42 -19.37 -2.94
CA GLU A 2 -32.62 -19.05 -1.52
C GLU A 2 -31.33 -19.09 -0.70
N GLN A 3 -30.50 -20.14 -0.85
CA GLN A 3 -29.20 -20.25 -0.18
C GLN A 3 -28.25 -19.08 -0.49
N LEU A 4 -28.26 -18.56 -1.72
CA LEU A 4 -27.39 -17.43 -2.11
C LEU A 4 -27.87 -16.13 -1.45
N ARG A 5 -29.18 -15.90 -1.38
CA ARG A 5 -29.75 -14.75 -0.68
C ARG A 5 -29.46 -14.80 0.82
N GLN A 6 -29.64 -15.97 1.42
CA GLN A 6 -29.33 -16.18 2.84
C GLN A 6 -27.84 -15.98 3.12
N HIS A 7 -26.97 -16.49 2.25
CA HIS A 7 -25.52 -16.29 2.38
C HIS A 7 -25.13 -14.80 2.26
N TYR A 8 -25.66 -14.07 1.27
CA TYR A 8 -25.38 -12.65 1.10
C TYR A 8 -25.83 -11.82 2.31
N MET A 9 -27.05 -12.07 2.79
CA MET A 9 -27.61 -11.34 3.94
C MET A 9 -27.00 -11.76 5.28
N SER A 10 -26.28 -12.88 5.35
CA SER A 10 -25.79 -13.43 6.61
C SER A 10 -24.89 -12.45 7.38
N LYS A 11 -23.98 -11.77 6.68
CA LYS A 11 -23.09 -10.77 7.26
C LYS A 11 -23.87 -9.59 7.83
N SER A 12 -24.71 -8.97 7.00
CA SER A 12 -25.52 -7.81 7.41
C SER A 12 -26.46 -8.13 8.58
N ASN A 13 -27.10 -9.31 8.57
CA ASN A 13 -27.96 -9.74 9.68
C ASN A 13 -27.17 -9.95 10.98
N ALA A 14 -25.97 -10.52 10.89
CA ALA A 14 -25.09 -10.70 12.05
C ALA A 14 -24.66 -9.35 12.63
N GLU A 15 -24.21 -8.42 11.78
CA GLU A 15 -23.81 -7.07 12.18
C GLU A 15 -24.95 -6.32 12.89
N VAL A 16 -26.20 -6.40 12.39
CA VAL A 16 -27.36 -5.78 13.04
C VAL A 16 -27.56 -6.33 14.45
N SER A 17 -27.45 -7.66 14.61
CA SER A 17 -27.60 -8.32 15.91
C SER A 17 -26.45 -7.95 16.86
N GLU A 18 -25.21 -7.94 16.38
CA GLU A 18 -24.02 -7.61 17.17
C GLU A 18 -24.06 -6.15 17.66
N ALA A 19 -24.39 -5.20 16.78
CA ALA A 19 -24.51 -3.79 17.14
C ALA A 19 -25.64 -3.55 18.15
N HIS A 20 -26.77 -4.24 18.01
CA HIS A 20 -27.86 -4.18 19.00
C HIS A 20 -27.44 -4.74 20.38
N GLN A 21 -26.66 -5.82 20.40
CA GLN A 21 -26.15 -6.41 21.64
C GLN A 21 -25.09 -5.55 22.31
N ALA A 22 -24.21 -4.92 21.53
CA ALA A 22 -23.16 -4.02 22.01
C ALA A 22 -23.71 -2.81 22.79
N LEU A 23 -24.94 -2.39 22.51
CA LEU A 23 -25.63 -1.31 23.23
C LEU A 23 -26.08 -1.69 24.65
N GLN A 24 -26.34 -2.96 24.94
CA GLN A 24 -26.98 -3.35 26.21
C GLN A 24 -26.16 -3.01 27.47
N PRO A 25 -24.83 -3.24 27.51
CA PRO A 25 -24.02 -2.92 28.68
C PRO A 25 -24.04 -1.43 29.03
N VAL A 26 -23.90 -0.55 28.02
CA VAL A 26 -23.90 0.91 28.28
C VAL A 26 -25.27 1.40 28.73
N LEU A 27 -26.35 0.85 28.18
CA LEU A 27 -27.72 1.17 28.61
C LEU A 27 -27.97 0.75 30.06
N GLN A 28 -27.41 -0.39 30.48
CA GLN A 28 -27.48 -0.83 31.87
C GLN A 28 -26.69 0.12 32.79
N THR A 29 -25.44 0.45 32.43
CA THR A 29 -24.61 1.41 33.19
C THR A 29 -25.31 2.77 33.34
N ILE A 30 -25.93 3.29 32.28
CA ILE A 30 -26.69 4.55 32.33
C ILE A 30 -27.85 4.45 33.33
N ARG A 31 -28.62 3.36 33.32
CA ARG A 31 -29.74 3.17 34.27
C ARG A 31 -29.25 3.10 35.72
N GLU A 32 -28.12 2.43 35.97
CA GLU A 32 -27.52 2.31 37.29
C GLU A 32 -27.01 3.67 37.81
N LEU A 33 -26.32 4.43 36.98
CA LEU A 33 -25.84 5.78 37.32
C LEU A 33 -27.00 6.76 37.53
N GLN A 34 -28.03 6.71 36.70
CA GLN A 34 -29.23 7.56 36.85
C GLN A 34 -29.96 7.33 38.18
N ARG A 35 -29.99 6.10 38.70
CA ARG A 35 -30.59 5.80 40.01
C ARG A 35 -29.82 6.39 41.19
N LYS A 36 -28.52 6.63 41.03
CA LYS A 36 -27.65 7.21 42.07
C LYS A 36 -27.74 8.74 42.13
N ILE A 37 -28.32 9.39 41.12
CA ILE A 37 -28.46 10.85 41.05
C ILE A 37 -29.85 11.23 41.57
N HIS A 38 -29.92 12.12 42.56
CA HIS A 38 -31.17 12.56 43.14
C HIS A 38 -32.03 13.34 42.13
N SER A 39 -33.34 13.12 42.15
CA SER A 39 -34.30 13.73 41.21
C SER A 39 -34.68 15.18 41.55
N GLY A 40 -34.02 15.79 42.54
CA GLY A 40 -34.25 17.16 43.01
C GLY A 40 -33.52 18.20 42.15
N SER A 41 -32.90 19.18 42.81
CA SER A 41 -31.99 20.13 42.16
C SER A 41 -30.73 19.41 41.65
N PRO A 42 -30.23 19.73 40.45
CA PRO A 42 -28.95 19.21 39.99
C PRO A 42 -27.79 19.67 40.89
N TRP A 43 -26.83 18.80 41.19
CA TRP A 43 -25.68 19.11 42.06
C TRP A 43 -24.95 20.43 41.71
N TRP A 44 -24.79 20.73 40.41
CA TRP A 44 -24.08 21.94 39.95
C TRP A 44 -24.89 23.22 40.21
N LEU A 45 -26.22 23.12 40.25
CA LEU A 45 -27.10 24.23 40.59
C LEU A 45 -26.92 24.60 42.06
N ASP A 46 -26.89 23.60 42.93
CA ASP A 46 -26.70 23.79 44.38
C ASP A 46 -25.30 24.31 44.69
N VAL A 47 -24.27 23.88 43.96
CA VAL A 47 -22.91 24.45 44.06
C VAL A 47 -22.90 25.93 43.67
N ILE A 48 -23.54 26.31 42.55
CA ILE A 48 -23.62 27.72 42.12
C ILE A 48 -24.39 28.56 43.15
N GLN A 49 -25.53 28.07 43.65
CA GLN A 49 -26.31 28.79 44.66
C GLN A 49 -25.53 29.00 45.95
N THR A 50 -24.80 27.97 46.39
CA THR A 50 -23.94 28.06 47.58
C THR A 50 -22.79 29.04 47.36
N ALA A 51 -22.18 29.08 46.16
CA ALA A 51 -21.14 30.05 45.84
C ALA A 51 -21.66 31.49 45.89
N ILE A 52 -22.88 31.75 45.39
CA ILE A 52 -23.54 33.06 45.49
C ILE A 52 -23.83 33.42 46.96
N GLN A 53 -24.30 32.46 47.75
CA GLN A 53 -24.63 32.68 49.17
C GLN A 53 -23.40 33.09 49.99
N TYR A 54 -22.23 32.52 49.70
CA TYR A 54 -20.97 32.84 50.39
C TYR A 54 -20.14 33.94 49.70
N ALA A 55 -20.67 34.57 48.64
CA ALA A 55 -19.98 35.62 47.87
C ALA A 55 -18.60 35.20 47.33
N ILE A 56 -18.48 33.95 46.87
CA ILE A 56 -17.28 33.37 46.22
C ILE A 56 -17.55 33.01 44.74
N ASP A 57 -18.62 33.57 44.17
CA ASP A 57 -19.11 33.27 42.83
C ASP A 57 -18.25 33.88 41.71
N GLU A 58 -17.57 35.00 41.94
CA GLU A 58 -16.60 35.57 40.98
C GLU A 58 -15.43 34.61 40.69
N GLU A 59 -14.91 33.94 41.71
CA GLU A 59 -13.85 32.92 41.56
C GLU A 59 -14.35 31.75 40.71
N LEU A 60 -15.59 31.31 40.94
CA LEU A 60 -16.21 30.21 40.18
C LEU A 60 -16.36 30.58 38.70
N VAL A 61 -16.87 31.78 38.39
CA VAL A 61 -17.01 32.29 37.02
C VAL A 61 -15.66 32.33 36.33
N GLN A 62 -14.64 32.92 36.96
CA GLN A 62 -13.30 33.02 36.39
C GLN A 62 -12.69 31.64 36.13
N ARG A 63 -12.86 30.70 37.06
CA ARG A 63 -12.35 29.32 36.90
C ARG A 63 -13.01 28.60 35.72
N VAL A 64 -14.33 28.73 35.55
CA VAL A 64 -15.05 28.15 34.43
C VAL A 64 -14.62 28.78 33.11
N GLN A 65 -14.49 30.12 33.06
CA GLN A 65 -14.00 30.82 31.86
C GLN A 65 -12.58 30.40 31.48
N ASN A 66 -11.67 30.26 32.46
CA ASN A 66 -10.31 29.78 32.24
C ASN A 66 -10.30 28.34 31.69
N GLU A 67 -11.17 27.46 32.20
CA GLU A 67 -11.25 26.07 31.74
C GLU A 67 -11.80 25.97 30.31
N ILE A 68 -12.78 26.80 29.94
CA ILE A 68 -13.32 26.85 28.56
C ILE A 68 -12.27 27.40 27.58
N THR A 69 -11.54 28.45 27.97
CA THR A 69 -10.56 29.14 27.11
C THR A 69 -9.20 28.45 27.06
N SER A 70 -8.84 27.64 28.07
CA SER A 70 -7.63 26.83 28.03
C SER A 70 -7.75 25.76 26.93
N ASN A 71 -6.76 25.71 26.04
CA ASN A 71 -6.54 24.71 24.99
C ASN A 71 -7.19 24.86 23.61
N TYR A 72 -7.77 26.01 23.21
CA TYR A 72 -8.23 26.18 21.82
C TYR A 72 -7.76 27.47 21.14
N LYS A 73 -7.12 27.32 19.97
CA LYS A 73 -7.04 28.40 18.98
C LYS A 73 -8.48 28.75 18.62
N GLN A 74 -8.95 29.90 19.09
CA GLN A 74 -10.30 30.40 18.84
C GLN A 74 -10.59 30.34 17.33
N GLN A 75 -11.69 29.69 16.95
CA GLN A 75 -12.21 29.82 15.60
C GLN A 75 -12.63 31.27 15.41
N THR A 76 -12.11 31.94 14.40
CA THR A 76 -12.31 33.38 14.17
C THR A 76 -13.77 33.80 13.96
N ASN A 77 -14.71 32.86 13.83
CA ASN A 77 -16.12 33.11 13.51
C ASN A 77 -17.17 32.41 14.43
N LYS A 78 -16.79 31.77 15.54
CA LYS A 78 -17.77 31.22 16.52
C LYS A 78 -17.52 31.79 17.92
N LEU A 79 -18.54 32.44 18.49
CA LEU A 79 -18.53 32.90 19.89
C LEU A 79 -18.46 31.70 20.83
N SER A 80 -17.47 31.69 21.73
CA SER A 80 -17.32 30.64 22.74
C SER A 80 -18.47 30.71 23.74
N MET A 81 -18.80 29.59 24.41
CA MET A 81 -19.69 29.61 25.58
C MET A 81 -19.21 30.61 26.65
N ALA A 82 -17.89 30.83 26.78
CA ALA A 82 -17.32 31.78 27.75
C ALA A 82 -17.82 33.22 27.54
N ASP A 83 -18.11 33.62 26.30
CA ASP A 83 -18.55 34.98 25.96
C ASP A 83 -20.05 35.20 26.24
N LYS A 84 -20.80 34.13 26.52
CA LYS A 84 -22.28 34.14 26.66
C LYS A 84 -22.76 34.38 28.09
N PHE A 85 -21.87 34.40 29.08
CA PHE A 85 -22.20 34.69 30.47
C PHE A 85 -21.18 35.64 31.10
N ARG A 86 -21.64 36.47 32.04
CA ARG A 86 -20.80 37.45 32.77
C ARG A 86 -20.75 37.20 34.27
N ASP A 87 -21.77 36.57 34.81
CA ASP A 87 -21.97 36.32 36.24
C ASP A 87 -22.45 34.87 36.48
N CYS A 88 -22.49 34.44 37.74
CA CYS A 88 -22.90 33.09 38.09
C CYS A 88 -24.36 32.79 37.73
N ARG A 89 -25.25 33.79 37.72
CA ARG A 89 -26.65 33.63 37.28
C ARG A 89 -26.75 33.39 35.78
N GLY A 90 -25.97 34.10 34.97
CA GLY A 90 -25.85 33.84 33.54
C GLY A 90 -25.29 32.45 33.24
N LEU A 91 -24.26 32.03 33.97
CA LEU A 91 -23.70 30.67 33.87
C LEU A 91 -24.74 29.60 34.21
N GLN A 92 -25.49 29.80 35.30
CA GLN A 92 -26.58 28.92 35.72
C GLN A 92 -27.63 28.77 34.62
N TYR A 93 -28.14 29.87 34.07
CA TYR A 93 -29.14 29.84 33.00
C TYR A 93 -28.62 29.12 31.75
N LEU A 94 -27.37 29.40 31.36
CA LEU A 94 -26.75 28.82 30.18
C LEU A 94 -26.55 27.30 30.32
N LEU A 95 -26.04 26.84 31.47
CA LEU A 95 -25.87 25.42 31.75
C LEU A 95 -27.20 24.67 31.84
N THR A 96 -28.23 25.25 32.47
CA THR A 96 -29.58 24.66 32.47
C THR A 96 -30.05 24.43 31.04
N THR A 97 -29.97 25.46 30.20
CA THR A 97 -30.42 25.41 28.80
C THR A 97 -29.64 24.36 28.00
N GLN A 98 -28.32 24.34 28.10
CA GLN A 98 -27.49 23.35 27.40
C GLN A 98 -27.79 21.92 27.87
N MET A 99 -27.99 21.72 29.17
CA MET A 99 -28.31 20.40 29.71
C MET A 99 -29.69 19.89 29.28
N GLU A 100 -30.67 20.78 29.16
CA GLU A 100 -31.99 20.46 28.59
C GLU A 100 -31.88 20.08 27.11
N GLU A 101 -31.09 20.82 26.32
CA GLU A 101 -30.83 20.48 24.92
C GLU A 101 -30.16 19.11 24.76
N VAL A 102 -29.12 18.82 25.54
CA VAL A 102 -28.43 17.51 25.54
C VAL A 102 -29.41 16.37 25.80
N LYS A 103 -30.25 16.49 26.85
CA LYS A 103 -31.26 15.48 27.18
C LYS A 103 -32.34 15.34 26.11
N LYS A 104 -32.77 16.46 25.53
CA LYS A 104 -33.77 16.49 24.44
C LYS A 104 -33.24 15.72 23.23
N PHE A 105 -32.04 16.03 22.76
CA PHE A 105 -31.46 15.37 21.58
C PHE A 105 -31.08 13.91 21.84
N GLN A 106 -30.61 13.58 23.05
CA GLN A 106 -30.43 12.18 23.45
C GLN A 106 -31.74 11.38 23.31
N LYS A 107 -32.87 11.93 23.77
CA LYS A 107 -34.18 11.27 23.63
C LYS A 107 -34.60 11.12 22.17
N LEU A 108 -34.46 12.18 21.38
CA LEU A 108 -34.82 12.19 19.96
C LEU A 108 -34.00 11.18 19.15
N VAL A 109 -32.68 11.11 19.37
CA VAL A 109 -31.80 10.13 18.70
C VAL A 109 -32.19 8.70 19.07
N LYS A 110 -32.42 8.42 20.35
CA LYS A 110 -32.85 7.09 20.81
C LYS A 110 -34.18 6.66 20.19
N GLU A 111 -35.14 7.59 20.10
CA GLU A 111 -36.43 7.34 19.47
C GLU A 111 -36.29 7.14 17.96
N ALA A 112 -35.44 7.93 17.30
CA ALA A 112 -35.15 7.78 15.87
C ALA A 112 -34.53 6.40 15.56
N VAL A 113 -33.52 5.97 16.31
CA VAL A 113 -32.91 4.64 16.14
C VAL A 113 -33.92 3.54 16.40
N LYS A 114 -34.70 3.64 17.49
CA LYS A 114 -35.76 2.68 17.82
C LYS A 114 -36.80 2.52 16.70
N ASN A 115 -37.16 3.62 16.04
CA ASN A 115 -38.12 3.60 14.93
C ASN A 115 -37.54 2.99 13.64
N LEU A 116 -36.23 2.80 13.56
CA LEU A 116 -35.55 2.13 12.44
C LEU A 116 -35.30 0.63 12.72
N GLU A 117 -35.56 0.16 13.93
CA GLU A 117 -35.35 -1.24 14.30
C GLU A 117 -36.34 -2.19 13.63
N GLY A 118 -35.88 -3.42 13.40
CA GLY A 118 -36.67 -4.48 12.78
C GLY A 118 -36.59 -4.48 11.25
N PRO A 119 -37.31 -5.41 10.60
CA PRO A 119 -37.27 -5.54 9.15
C PRO A 119 -37.86 -4.28 8.49
N PRO A 120 -37.10 -3.58 7.61
CA PRO A 120 -37.56 -2.35 7.00
C PRO A 120 -38.75 -2.62 6.07
N SER A 121 -39.77 -1.78 6.16
CA SER A 121 -40.91 -1.86 5.24
C SER A 121 -40.51 -1.50 3.80
N LYS A 122 -41.22 -2.01 2.80
CA LYS A 122 -40.98 -1.67 1.38
C LYS A 122 -40.92 -0.17 1.11
N LYS A 123 -41.80 0.61 1.76
CA LYS A 123 -41.81 2.08 1.65
C LYS A 123 -40.52 2.73 2.15
N VAL A 124 -39.94 2.18 3.22
CA VAL A 124 -38.67 2.68 3.79
C VAL A 124 -37.52 2.37 2.85
N ILE A 125 -37.49 1.16 2.28
CA ILE A 125 -36.48 0.75 1.28
C ILE A 125 -36.58 1.66 0.05
N GLU A 126 -37.76 1.80 -0.55
CA GLU A 126 -37.98 2.67 -1.73
C GLU A 126 -37.59 4.14 -1.45
N ALA A 127 -37.96 4.65 -0.27
CA ALA A 127 -37.59 6.01 0.13
C ALA A 127 -36.07 6.17 0.30
N ALA A 128 -35.36 5.18 0.84
CA ALA A 128 -33.91 5.20 0.96
C ALA A 128 -33.23 5.07 -0.42
N THR A 129 -33.75 4.19 -1.27
CA THR A 129 -33.29 3.99 -2.65
C THR A 129 -33.31 5.29 -3.45
N ILE A 130 -34.45 5.99 -3.47
CA ILE A 130 -34.58 7.26 -4.21
C ILE A 130 -33.78 8.38 -3.54
N CYS A 131 -33.60 8.31 -2.22
CA CYS A 131 -32.95 9.37 -1.46
C CYS A 131 -31.43 9.38 -1.60
N HIS A 132 -30.75 8.27 -1.34
CA HIS A 132 -29.28 8.26 -1.25
C HIS A 132 -28.59 7.01 -1.82
N LEU A 133 -29.30 5.91 -2.13
CA LEU A 133 -28.67 4.74 -2.76
C LEU A 133 -28.58 4.90 -4.29
N ARG A 134 -29.69 5.30 -4.92
CA ARG A 134 -29.81 5.49 -6.37
C ARG A 134 -30.57 6.78 -6.70
N PRO A 135 -30.08 7.95 -6.26
CA PRO A 135 -30.73 9.22 -6.55
C PRO A 135 -30.64 9.56 -8.04
N VAL A 136 -31.67 10.23 -8.56
CA VAL A 136 -31.71 10.71 -9.96
C VAL A 136 -30.73 11.88 -10.19
N ARG A 137 -30.29 12.61 -9.16
CA ARG A 137 -29.28 13.66 -9.38
C ARG A 137 -28.31 13.72 -8.23
N LEU A 138 -28.76 14.32 -7.15
CA LEU A 138 -28.02 14.46 -5.91
C LEU A 138 -28.80 13.77 -4.80
N PRO A 139 -28.13 13.29 -3.74
CA PRO A 139 -28.81 12.77 -2.58
C PRO A 139 -29.86 13.76 -2.05
N LEU A 140 -31.09 13.30 -1.84
CA LEU A 140 -32.18 14.13 -1.35
C LEU A 140 -32.10 14.41 0.17
N ASN A 141 -31.35 13.57 0.89
CA ASN A 141 -31.16 13.63 2.34
C ASN A 141 -32.45 13.73 3.18
N ASN A 142 -33.55 13.13 2.73
CA ASN A 142 -34.88 13.30 3.33
C ASN A 142 -35.52 11.98 3.80
N CYS A 143 -34.86 10.83 3.59
CA CYS A 143 -35.37 9.55 4.10
C CYS A 143 -35.23 9.46 5.63
N VAL A 144 -35.86 8.46 6.24
CA VAL A 144 -35.84 8.25 7.69
C VAL A 144 -34.43 8.08 8.27
N PHE A 145 -33.49 7.53 7.51
CA PHE A 145 -32.09 7.40 7.91
C PHE A 145 -31.36 8.74 7.91
N CYS A 146 -31.52 9.55 6.85
CA CYS A 146 -30.89 10.88 6.76
C CYS A 146 -31.44 11.83 7.83
N LYS A 147 -32.75 11.78 8.12
CA LYS A 147 -33.36 12.54 9.22
C LYS A 147 -32.83 12.12 10.59
N ALA A 148 -32.57 10.84 10.80
CA ALA A 148 -31.92 10.37 12.02
C ALA A 148 -30.48 10.90 12.11
N ASP A 149 -29.73 10.93 11.00
CA ASP A 149 -28.36 11.47 10.95
C ASP A 149 -28.29 12.97 11.27
N GLU A 150 -29.28 13.76 10.84
CA GLU A 150 -29.42 15.16 11.25
C GLU A 150 -29.55 15.29 12.78
N LEU A 151 -30.36 14.41 13.42
CA LEU A 151 -30.48 14.39 14.88
C LEU A 151 -29.18 13.95 15.56
N PHE A 152 -28.45 12.98 14.99
CA PHE A 152 -27.12 12.60 15.48
C PHE A 152 -26.15 13.78 15.41
N THR A 153 -26.14 14.53 14.32
CA THR A 153 -25.27 15.69 14.11
C THR A 153 -25.58 16.80 15.12
N GLU A 154 -26.85 17.09 15.36
CA GLU A 154 -27.26 18.04 16.39
C GLU A 154 -26.84 17.56 17.79
N TYR A 155 -27.05 16.28 18.12
CA TYR A 155 -26.64 15.73 19.41
C TYR A 155 -25.11 15.77 19.60
N GLU A 156 -24.35 15.42 18.56
CA GLU A 156 -22.89 15.45 18.54
C GLU A 156 -22.37 16.85 18.90
N SER A 157 -22.96 17.89 18.30
CA SER A 157 -22.57 19.29 18.52
C SER A 157 -22.71 19.76 19.97
N LYS A 158 -23.57 19.10 20.75
CA LYS A 158 -23.80 19.39 22.18
C LYS A 158 -22.94 18.52 23.09
N LEU A 159 -22.66 17.28 22.67
CA LEU A 159 -21.94 16.30 23.47
C LEU A 159 -20.41 16.43 23.33
N PHE A 160 -19.93 16.91 22.19
CA PHE A 160 -18.52 17.08 21.86
C PHE A 160 -18.20 18.51 21.41
N SER A 161 -16.93 18.90 21.45
CA SER A 161 -16.47 20.16 20.87
C SER A 161 -16.06 19.97 19.40
N HIS A 162 -16.41 20.93 18.54
CA HIS A 162 -16.00 20.94 17.13
C HIS A 162 -14.53 21.34 16.98
N THR A 163 -13.65 20.36 16.83
CA THR A 163 -12.27 20.59 16.39
C THR A 163 -12.22 20.37 14.88
N VAL A 164 -12.00 21.43 14.10
CA VAL A 164 -11.75 21.28 12.66
C VAL A 164 -10.27 21.53 12.42
N LYS A 165 -9.50 20.46 12.23
CA LYS A 165 -8.66 20.20 11.04
C LYS A 165 -7.64 19.09 11.31
N GLY A 166 -7.64 18.12 10.39
CA GLY A 166 -6.38 17.59 9.85
C GLY A 166 -5.99 16.18 10.26
N GLN A 167 -6.79 15.19 9.87
CA GLN A 167 -6.28 13.95 9.29
C GLN A 167 -7.47 13.21 8.64
N MET A 168 -7.50 13.20 7.32
CA MET A 168 -7.97 12.01 6.62
C MET A 168 -7.06 10.89 7.11
N ALA A 169 -7.58 10.05 7.99
CA ALA A 169 -6.88 8.89 8.47
C ALA A 169 -7.83 7.69 8.37
N ILE A 170 -7.58 6.94 7.30
CA ILE A 170 -7.62 5.49 7.25
C ILE A 170 -9.04 4.89 7.15
N PHE A 171 -9.64 5.03 5.97
CA PHE A 171 -10.53 3.99 5.39
C PHE A 171 -10.46 4.01 3.86
N GLU A 172 -9.25 4.18 3.33
CA GLU A 172 -8.96 4.26 1.88
C GLU A 172 -7.97 3.17 1.42
N GLU A 173 -7.84 2.08 2.19
CA GLU A 173 -6.88 0.99 1.89
C GLU A 173 -7.54 -0.28 1.31
N MET A 174 -8.76 -0.20 0.75
CA MET A 174 -9.41 -1.36 0.13
C MET A 174 -10.18 -1.09 -1.17
N ILE A 175 -9.89 0.02 -1.88
CA ILE A 175 -10.40 0.22 -3.24
C ILE A 175 -9.27 0.75 -4.13
N GLU A 176 -8.27 -0.10 -4.37
CA GLU A 176 -7.50 -0.05 -5.61
C GLU A 176 -8.12 -1.07 -6.57
N ASP A 177 -9.18 -0.67 -7.26
CA ASP A 177 -9.55 -1.28 -8.54
C ASP A 177 -9.42 -0.21 -9.63
N GLU A 178 -8.70 -0.59 -10.69
CA GLU A 178 -8.50 0.16 -11.92
C GLU A 178 -9.85 0.58 -12.53
N ASP A 179 -10.26 1.83 -12.28
CA ASP A 179 -10.80 2.75 -13.30
C ASP A 179 -11.26 4.03 -12.59
N GLY A 180 -10.53 5.11 -12.81
CA GLY A 180 -10.76 6.39 -12.16
C GLY A 180 -12.14 6.99 -12.47
N LEU A 181 -12.93 7.17 -11.42
CA LEU A 181 -13.94 8.22 -11.24
C LEU A 181 -14.25 8.30 -9.73
N VAL A 182 -13.42 9.06 -9.01
CA VAL A 182 -13.69 9.45 -7.62
C VAL A 182 -14.85 10.45 -7.64
N ASP A 183 -16.01 10.07 -7.11
CA ASP A 183 -17.14 10.97 -6.91
C ASP A 183 -16.94 11.80 -5.63
N ASP A 184 -16.36 12.99 -5.79
CA ASP A 184 -16.06 13.99 -4.75
C ASP A 184 -17.30 14.61 -4.05
N ARG A 185 -18.49 13.99 -4.09
CA ARG A 185 -19.76 14.66 -3.70
C ARG A 185 -20.62 13.96 -2.66
N LEU A 186 -20.15 12.88 -2.04
CA LEU A 186 -20.74 12.40 -0.80
C LEU A 186 -20.10 13.15 0.38
N PRO A 187 -20.87 13.72 1.33
CA PRO A 187 -20.29 14.28 2.54
C PRO A 187 -19.73 13.13 3.39
N THR A 188 -18.47 12.78 3.14
CA THR A 188 -17.67 11.95 4.04
C THR A 188 -17.51 12.74 5.33
N THR A 189 -18.13 12.24 6.40
CA THR A 189 -18.11 12.90 7.71
C THR A 189 -16.68 12.93 8.21
N SER A 190 -16.01 14.08 8.06
CA SER A 190 -14.68 14.33 8.59
C SER A 190 -14.72 14.34 10.12
N ARG A 191 -14.65 13.18 10.78
CA ARG A 191 -14.80 13.06 12.24
C ARG A 191 -13.55 12.44 12.88
N GLY A 192 -12.49 13.25 12.98
CA GLY A 192 -11.28 12.96 13.76
C GLY A 192 -11.27 13.72 15.10
N LEU A 193 -10.93 13.03 16.19
CA LEU A 193 -10.74 13.52 17.57
C LEU A 193 -11.95 14.22 18.24
N TRP A 194 -12.85 13.42 18.83
CA TRP A 194 -13.88 13.90 19.75
C TRP A 194 -13.28 14.58 20.99
N ALA A 195 -13.30 15.90 21.02
CA ALA A 195 -12.89 16.69 22.17
C ALA A 195 -14.04 16.89 23.17
N THR A 196 -13.69 17.11 24.44
CA THR A 196 -14.67 17.43 25.49
C THR A 196 -15.42 18.72 25.18
N SER A 197 -16.75 18.71 25.32
CA SER A 197 -17.59 19.88 25.08
C SER A 197 -17.37 20.98 26.12
N GLU A 198 -17.71 22.22 25.78
CA GLU A 198 -17.63 23.36 26.73
C GLU A 198 -18.54 23.14 27.95
N THR A 199 -19.67 22.44 27.78
CA THR A 199 -20.57 22.03 28.87
C THR A 199 -19.88 21.04 29.83
N GLU A 200 -19.22 20.00 29.30
CA GLU A 200 -18.48 19.03 30.12
C GLU A 200 -17.34 19.71 30.90
N ARG A 201 -16.62 20.63 30.25
CA ARG A 201 -15.54 21.40 30.90
C ARG A 201 -16.07 22.30 32.00
N SER A 202 -17.17 22.99 31.76
CA SER A 202 -17.83 23.83 32.78
C SER A 202 -18.23 23.00 33.99
N LEU A 203 -18.83 21.82 33.79
CA LEU A 203 -19.18 20.90 34.87
C LEU A 203 -17.95 20.38 35.62
N LYS A 204 -16.86 20.03 34.92
CA LYS A 204 -15.59 19.64 35.57
C LYS A 204 -15.01 20.78 36.40
N ALA A 205 -15.04 22.01 35.91
CA ALA A 205 -14.59 23.19 36.64
C ALA A 205 -15.42 23.46 37.90
N ILE A 206 -16.75 23.36 37.81
CA ILE A 206 -17.67 23.49 38.96
C ILE A 206 -17.38 22.41 40.02
N LEU A 207 -17.17 21.15 39.60
CA LEU A 207 -16.83 20.08 40.54
C LEU A 207 -15.46 20.29 41.19
N SER A 208 -14.49 20.77 40.41
CA SER A 208 -13.15 21.10 40.88
C SER A 208 -13.17 22.25 41.90
N PHE A 209 -14.05 23.24 41.68
CA PHE A 209 -14.33 24.31 42.64
C PHE A 209 -14.95 23.77 43.93
N ALA A 210 -15.98 22.93 43.84
CA ALA A 210 -16.64 22.35 45.00
C ALA A 210 -15.68 21.53 45.88
N LYS A 211 -14.76 20.79 45.26
CA LYS A 211 -13.68 20.07 45.96
C LYS A 211 -12.69 21.00 46.65
N ALA A 212 -12.30 22.10 45.99
CA ALA A 212 -11.35 23.07 46.54
C ALA A 212 -11.92 23.79 47.78
N HIS A 213 -13.21 24.14 47.75
CA HIS A 213 -13.91 24.83 48.84
C HIS A 213 -14.52 23.90 49.89
N ARG A 214 -14.24 22.58 49.81
CA ARG A 214 -14.73 21.56 50.76
C ARG A 214 -16.24 21.65 51.01
N MET A 215 -17.01 21.79 49.93
CA MET A 215 -18.48 21.79 49.98
C MET A 215 -19.03 20.41 50.38
N ASP A 216 -20.36 20.30 50.54
CA ASP A 216 -21.01 19.05 50.97
C ASP A 216 -20.53 17.82 50.16
N VAL A 217 -20.11 16.78 50.88
CA VAL A 217 -19.61 15.52 50.34
C VAL A 217 -20.63 14.89 49.39
N ARG A 218 -21.93 15.02 49.71
CA ARG A 218 -23.02 14.50 48.86
C ARG A 218 -23.03 15.13 47.47
N LEU A 219 -22.85 16.46 47.39
CA LEU A 219 -22.79 17.18 46.12
C LEU A 219 -21.56 16.77 45.29
N ILE A 220 -20.44 16.51 45.95
CA ILE A 220 -19.21 16.06 45.28
C ILE A 220 -19.38 14.64 44.73
N GLU A 221 -19.98 13.73 45.50
CA GLU A 221 -20.29 12.35 45.07
C GLU A 221 -21.28 12.31 43.90
N GLU A 222 -22.34 13.12 43.98
CA GLU A 222 -23.30 13.29 42.89
C GLU A 222 -22.64 13.86 41.64
N GLY A 223 -21.76 14.86 41.79
CA GLY A 223 -21.02 15.44 40.67
C GLY A 223 -20.07 14.46 40.00
N ASN A 224 -19.35 13.63 40.75
CA ASN A 224 -18.52 12.56 40.19
C ASN A 224 -19.40 11.54 39.41
N THR A 225 -20.50 11.09 40.02
CA THR A 225 -21.45 10.15 39.40
C THR A 225 -22.08 10.73 38.13
N PHE A 226 -22.37 12.03 38.11
CA PHE A 226 -22.91 12.72 36.95
C PHE A 226 -21.89 12.81 35.81
N LEU A 227 -20.60 13.06 36.11
CA LEU A 227 -19.56 13.04 35.08
C LEU A 227 -19.34 11.64 34.50
N GLU A 228 -19.45 10.58 35.31
CA GLU A 228 -19.47 9.20 34.83
C GLU A 228 -20.69 8.94 33.91
N LEU A 229 -21.86 9.47 34.27
CA LEU A 229 -23.06 9.39 33.43
C LEU A 229 -22.87 10.12 32.10
N PHE A 230 -22.24 11.29 32.11
CA PHE A 230 -21.95 12.05 30.89
C PHE A 230 -20.96 11.30 29.98
N GLU A 231 -19.97 10.61 30.56
CA GLU A 231 -19.08 9.71 29.82
C GLU A 231 -19.84 8.50 29.25
N ALA A 232 -20.78 7.94 30.00
CA ALA A 232 -21.64 6.86 29.52
C ALA A 232 -22.54 7.32 28.36
N TRP A 233 -23.04 8.56 28.35
CA TRP A 233 -23.77 9.13 27.21
C TRP A 233 -22.90 9.27 25.98
N LYS A 234 -21.62 9.65 26.12
CA LYS A 234 -20.66 9.65 24.99
C LYS A 234 -20.47 8.26 24.43
N LYS A 235 -20.37 7.23 25.26
CA LYS A 235 -20.28 5.83 24.81
C LYS A 235 -21.58 5.37 24.14
N GLU A 236 -22.74 5.71 24.71
CA GLU A 236 -24.06 5.42 24.14
C GLU A 236 -24.23 6.06 22.76
N TYR A 237 -23.83 7.32 22.58
CA TYR A 237 -23.85 7.99 21.29
C TYR A 237 -23.09 7.20 20.21
N LYS A 238 -21.87 6.76 20.50
CA LYS A 238 -21.04 6.01 19.54
C LYS A 238 -21.71 4.72 19.09
N LEU A 239 -22.17 3.94 20.06
CA LEU A 239 -22.82 2.66 19.81
C LEU A 239 -24.18 2.82 19.12
N LEU A 240 -24.93 3.88 19.43
CA LEU A 240 -26.19 4.20 18.73
C LEU A 240 -25.94 4.60 17.27
N HIS A 241 -24.88 5.36 17.02
CA HIS A 241 -24.51 5.77 15.67
C HIS A 241 -24.02 4.59 14.84
N GLU A 242 -23.18 3.73 15.42
CA GLU A 242 -22.75 2.46 14.80
C GLU A 242 -23.96 1.57 14.46
N TYR A 243 -24.89 1.40 15.40
CA TYR A 243 -26.10 0.64 15.16
C TYR A 243 -26.99 1.25 14.06
N TRP A 244 -27.13 2.59 14.04
CA TRP A 244 -27.82 3.29 12.96
C TRP A 244 -27.16 3.06 11.59
N MET A 245 -25.83 3.11 11.51
CA MET A 245 -25.10 2.83 10.27
C MET A 245 -25.37 1.41 9.79
N VAL A 246 -25.29 0.42 10.68
CA VAL A 246 -25.52 -0.97 10.34
C VAL A 246 -26.97 -1.20 9.87
N LEU A 247 -27.97 -0.54 10.49
CA LEU A 247 -29.36 -0.58 10.02
C LEU A 247 -29.54 0.06 8.64
N ARG A 248 -28.80 1.14 8.35
CA ARG A 248 -28.80 1.78 7.02
C ARG A 248 -28.16 0.86 5.98
N ASP A 249 -27.01 0.28 6.29
CA ASP A 249 -26.28 -0.60 5.38
C ASP A 249 -27.04 -1.93 5.15
N HIS A 250 -27.85 -2.36 6.11
CA HIS A 250 -28.80 -3.45 5.93
C HIS A 250 -29.85 -3.15 4.85
N VAL A 251 -30.35 -1.92 4.77
CA VAL A 251 -31.25 -1.50 3.67
C VAL A 251 -30.51 -1.46 2.34
N SER A 252 -29.25 -1.01 2.32
CA SER A 252 -28.39 -1.06 1.14
C SER A 252 -28.24 -2.49 0.62
N ALA A 253 -27.95 -3.46 1.50
CA ALA A 253 -27.82 -4.87 1.15
C ALA A 253 -29.11 -5.46 0.55
N ILE A 254 -30.27 -5.00 1.00
CA ILE A 254 -31.56 -5.40 0.42
C ILE A 254 -31.75 -4.81 -0.99
N ASP A 255 -31.38 -3.53 -1.22
CA ASP A 255 -31.42 -2.92 -2.55
C ASP A 255 -30.43 -3.60 -3.51
N GLU A 256 -29.23 -3.93 -3.04
CA GLU A 256 -28.22 -4.68 -3.79
C GLU A 256 -28.74 -6.05 -4.24
N LEU A 257 -29.41 -6.80 -3.37
CA LEU A 257 -30.03 -8.08 -3.74
C LEU A 257 -31.14 -7.94 -4.76
N ALA A 258 -31.94 -6.86 -4.69
CA ALA A 258 -32.93 -6.58 -5.71
C ALA A 258 -32.22 -6.33 -7.04
N MET A 259 -31.27 -5.40 -7.04
CA MET A 259 -30.48 -5.00 -8.22
C MET A 259 -29.69 -6.15 -8.85
N ALA A 260 -29.20 -7.10 -8.07
CA ALA A 260 -28.50 -8.29 -8.56
C ALA A 260 -29.39 -9.21 -9.42
N THR A 261 -30.72 -9.12 -9.26
CA THR A 261 -31.69 -9.89 -10.05
C THR A 261 -32.32 -9.10 -11.20
N GLU A 262 -32.09 -7.79 -11.25
CA GLU A 262 -32.52 -6.94 -12.36
C GLU A 262 -31.81 -7.35 -13.66
N ARG A 263 -32.53 -7.25 -14.77
CA ARG A 263 -32.00 -7.58 -16.11
C ARG A 263 -31.92 -6.33 -16.97
N LEU A 264 -30.98 -6.35 -17.91
CA LEU A 264 -30.91 -5.37 -18.98
C LEU A 264 -32.27 -5.30 -19.70
N ARG A 265 -32.86 -4.11 -19.76
CA ARG A 265 -34.08 -3.83 -20.50
C ARG A 265 -33.91 -2.61 -21.40
N VAL A 266 -34.64 -2.60 -22.51
CA VAL A 266 -34.69 -1.42 -23.38
C VAL A 266 -35.62 -0.38 -22.76
N ARG A 267 -35.22 0.89 -22.75
CA ARG A 267 -36.06 2.00 -22.25
C ARG A 267 -37.38 2.06 -23.03
N HIS A 268 -38.49 2.24 -22.33
CA HIS A 268 -39.79 2.46 -22.99
C HIS A 268 -39.86 3.87 -23.59
N PRO A 269 -40.61 4.08 -24.70
CA PRO A 269 -40.69 5.39 -25.36
C PRO A 269 -41.13 6.53 -24.41
N ASP A 270 -42.09 6.24 -23.52
CA ASP A 270 -42.72 7.20 -22.61
C ASP A 270 -41.97 7.37 -21.28
N GLU A 271 -40.89 6.61 -21.06
CA GLU A 271 -40.10 6.65 -19.84
C GLU A 271 -39.08 7.80 -19.91
N PRO A 272 -38.99 8.69 -18.90
CA PRO A 272 -38.01 9.77 -18.91
C PRO A 272 -36.59 9.19 -18.99
N LYS A 273 -35.72 9.82 -19.79
CA LYS A 273 -34.33 9.38 -19.88
C LYS A 273 -33.68 9.48 -18.50
N PRO A 274 -33.13 8.38 -17.94
CA PRO A 274 -32.46 8.43 -16.66
C PRO A 274 -31.23 9.36 -16.75
N SER A 275 -31.17 10.29 -15.82
CA SER A 275 -30.00 11.09 -15.48
C SER A 275 -29.76 10.77 -14.00
N PRO A 276 -28.54 10.38 -13.56
CA PRO A 276 -27.51 9.76 -14.40
C PRO A 276 -28.02 8.47 -15.08
N PRO A 277 -27.35 7.99 -16.14
CA PRO A 277 -27.75 6.74 -16.82
C PRO A 277 -27.79 5.55 -15.85
N VAL A 278 -28.87 4.78 -15.88
CA VAL A 278 -29.00 3.57 -15.06
C VAL A 278 -28.44 2.38 -15.83
N LEU A 279 -27.49 1.66 -15.23
CA LEU A 279 -26.71 0.58 -15.87
C LEU A 279 -27.56 -0.51 -16.54
N HIS A 280 -28.73 -0.83 -15.99
CA HIS A 280 -29.60 -1.90 -16.52
C HIS A 280 -30.64 -1.42 -17.54
N ILE A 281 -30.65 -0.14 -17.90
CA ILE A 281 -31.55 0.43 -18.91
C ILE A 281 -30.72 0.83 -20.12
N ILE A 282 -31.06 0.28 -21.29
CA ILE A 282 -30.34 0.49 -22.54
C ILE A 282 -31.24 1.29 -23.50
N GLU A 283 -30.69 2.28 -24.21
CA GLU A 283 -31.44 2.96 -25.26
C GLU A 283 -31.67 2.04 -26.48
N PRO A 284 -32.78 2.19 -27.23
CA PRO A 284 -33.06 1.30 -28.37
C PRO A 284 -31.94 1.18 -29.42
N HIS A 285 -31.16 2.25 -29.62
CA HIS A 285 -30.05 2.29 -30.58
C HIS A 285 -28.73 1.73 -30.02
N GLU A 286 -28.61 1.56 -28.69
CA GLU A 286 -27.40 1.10 -28.01
C GLU A 286 -27.35 -0.42 -27.84
N VAL A 287 -28.41 -1.14 -28.23
CA VAL A 287 -28.52 -2.60 -28.02
C VAL A 287 -27.37 -3.36 -28.67
N GLU A 288 -27.07 -3.07 -29.93
CA GLU A 288 -26.00 -3.77 -30.65
C GLU A 288 -24.62 -3.37 -30.10
N GLN A 289 -24.43 -2.10 -29.72
CA GLN A 289 -23.21 -1.63 -29.10
C GLN A 289 -22.93 -2.35 -27.76
N ASN A 290 -23.95 -2.48 -26.89
CA ASN A 290 -23.84 -3.20 -25.63
C ASN A 290 -23.57 -4.69 -25.85
N ARG A 291 -24.21 -5.29 -26.86
CA ARG A 291 -23.96 -6.69 -27.24
C ARG A 291 -22.50 -6.91 -27.63
N VAL A 292 -21.94 -6.08 -28.51
CA VAL A 292 -20.54 -6.18 -28.94
C VAL A 292 -19.59 -5.96 -27.76
N LYS A 293 -19.88 -4.97 -26.91
CA LYS A 293 -19.11 -4.72 -25.67
C LYS A 293 -19.05 -5.96 -24.78
N LEU A 294 -20.20 -6.54 -24.42
CA LEU A 294 -20.26 -7.72 -23.55
C LEU A 294 -19.60 -8.97 -24.17
N LEU A 295 -19.64 -9.12 -25.50
CA LEU A 295 -18.93 -10.20 -26.19
C LEU A 295 -17.41 -10.04 -26.09
N ASN A 296 -16.91 -8.81 -26.22
CA ASN A 296 -15.49 -8.50 -26.04
C ASN A 296 -15.05 -8.69 -24.59
N ASP A 297 -15.82 -8.17 -23.63
CA ASP A 297 -15.55 -8.31 -22.19
C ASP A 297 -15.48 -9.80 -21.81
N LYS A 298 -16.42 -10.61 -22.31
CA LYS A 298 -16.39 -12.07 -22.13
C LYS A 298 -15.12 -12.71 -22.69
N ALA A 299 -14.68 -12.29 -23.88
CA ALA A 299 -13.48 -12.84 -24.50
C ALA A 299 -12.22 -12.51 -23.70
N VAL A 300 -12.10 -11.26 -23.25
CA VAL A 300 -10.98 -10.77 -22.41
C VAL A 300 -10.98 -11.48 -21.06
N ALA A 301 -12.10 -11.48 -20.34
CA ALA A 301 -12.23 -12.12 -19.04
C ALA A 301 -11.94 -13.62 -19.10
N LYS A 302 -12.38 -14.31 -20.16
CA LYS A 302 -12.05 -15.73 -20.37
C LYS A 302 -10.56 -15.95 -20.55
N SER A 303 -9.88 -15.11 -21.32
CA SER A 303 -8.43 -15.19 -21.50
C SER A 303 -7.69 -14.90 -20.20
N GLN A 304 -8.12 -13.90 -19.41
CA GLN A 304 -7.50 -13.55 -18.14
C GLN A 304 -7.69 -14.67 -17.10
N LEU A 305 -8.91 -15.19 -16.95
CA LEU A 305 -9.21 -16.29 -16.04
C LEU A 305 -8.32 -17.50 -16.36
N GLN A 306 -8.14 -17.81 -17.63
CA GLN A 306 -7.29 -18.93 -18.05
C GLN A 306 -5.82 -18.72 -17.66
N LYS A 307 -5.27 -17.51 -17.84
CA LYS A 307 -3.91 -17.18 -17.37
C LYS A 307 -3.80 -17.29 -15.85
N LYS A 308 -4.79 -16.81 -15.10
CA LYS A 308 -4.83 -16.89 -13.63
C LYS A 308 -4.94 -18.32 -13.12
N LEU A 309 -5.74 -19.17 -13.77
CA LEU A 309 -5.80 -20.60 -13.47
C LEU A 309 -4.48 -21.30 -13.75
N GLY A 310 -3.77 -20.94 -14.84
CA GLY A 310 -2.43 -21.46 -15.12
C GLY A 310 -1.41 -21.07 -14.05
N GLN A 311 -1.44 -19.81 -13.58
CA GLN A 311 -0.61 -19.33 -12.47
C GLN A 311 -0.93 -20.06 -11.16
N LEU A 312 -2.21 -20.24 -10.84
CA LEU A 312 -2.64 -20.99 -9.66
C LEU A 312 -2.16 -22.44 -9.72
N LEU A 313 -2.33 -23.12 -10.87
CA LEU A 313 -1.85 -24.48 -11.07
C LEU A 313 -0.34 -24.59 -10.87
N TYR A 314 0.42 -23.62 -11.39
CA TYR A 314 1.86 -23.55 -11.19
C TYR A 314 2.22 -23.43 -9.69
N LEU A 315 1.59 -22.51 -8.96
CA LEU A 315 1.84 -22.33 -7.52
C LEU A 315 1.47 -23.58 -6.72
N THR A 316 0.35 -24.22 -7.04
CA THR A 316 -0.07 -25.48 -6.41
C THR A 316 0.92 -26.62 -6.69
N ASN A 317 1.51 -26.66 -7.89
CA ASN A 317 2.53 -27.68 -8.22
C ASN A 317 3.88 -27.39 -7.55
N LEU A 318 4.24 -26.11 -7.38
CA LEU A 318 5.41 -25.73 -6.59
C LEU A 318 5.28 -26.15 -5.13
N GLU A 319 4.12 -25.91 -4.51
CA GLU A 319 3.86 -26.33 -3.12
C GLU A 319 4.07 -27.84 -2.93
N LYS A 320 3.54 -28.67 -3.85
CA LYS A 320 3.75 -30.12 -3.85
C LYS A 320 5.22 -30.52 -4.00
N SER A 321 6.01 -29.76 -4.76
CA SER A 321 7.44 -30.03 -4.96
C SER A 321 8.32 -29.62 -3.77
N GLN A 322 7.81 -28.76 -2.88
CA GLN A 322 8.49 -28.32 -1.66
C GLN A 322 8.29 -29.26 -0.46
N ASP A 323 7.45 -30.30 -0.59
CA ASP A 323 7.39 -31.37 0.39
C ASP A 323 8.75 -32.10 0.45
N LYS A 324 9.36 -32.09 1.65
CA LYS A 324 10.73 -32.55 1.96
C LYS A 324 11.05 -33.99 1.51
N THR A 325 10.07 -34.75 1.07
CA THR A 325 10.21 -36.12 0.55
C THR A 325 10.54 -36.21 -0.94
N THR A 326 10.35 -35.16 -1.74
CA THR A 326 10.54 -35.19 -3.22
C THR A 326 11.73 -34.37 -3.75
N GLY A 327 12.48 -33.68 -2.89
CA GLY A 327 13.74 -33.04 -3.26
C GLY A 327 13.62 -31.97 -4.35
N GLY A 328 12.49 -31.24 -4.44
CA GLY A 328 12.32 -30.17 -5.42
C GLY A 328 12.11 -30.66 -6.86
N VAL A 329 11.71 -31.92 -7.05
CA VAL A 329 11.42 -32.50 -8.37
C VAL A 329 9.93 -32.30 -8.70
N ASN A 330 9.62 -31.90 -9.94
CA ASN A 330 8.24 -31.84 -10.37
C ASN A 330 7.68 -33.26 -10.50
N PRO A 331 6.60 -33.62 -9.79
CA PRO A 331 6.10 -34.99 -9.74
C PRO A 331 5.49 -35.46 -11.08
N GLU A 332 5.14 -34.54 -11.97
CA GLU A 332 4.51 -34.88 -13.25
C GLU A 332 5.57 -35.11 -14.36
N PRO A 333 5.45 -36.17 -15.17
CA PRO A 333 6.31 -36.37 -16.32
C PRO A 333 5.97 -35.40 -17.46
N CYS A 334 6.95 -35.14 -18.32
CA CYS A 334 6.76 -34.36 -19.54
C CYS A 334 5.65 -35.00 -20.40
N PRO A 335 4.59 -34.27 -20.78
CA PRO A 335 3.45 -34.81 -21.53
C PRO A 335 3.80 -35.32 -22.94
N ILE A 336 4.99 -34.97 -23.45
CA ILE A 336 5.41 -35.28 -24.82
C ILE A 336 6.32 -36.51 -24.84
N CYS A 337 7.37 -36.51 -24.01
CA CYS A 337 8.35 -37.60 -23.99
C CYS A 337 8.20 -38.55 -22.79
N ALA A 338 7.21 -38.31 -21.91
CA ALA A 338 6.92 -39.08 -20.69
C ALA A 338 8.10 -39.20 -19.69
N ARG A 339 9.20 -38.46 -19.87
CA ARG A 339 10.32 -38.39 -18.92
C ARG A 339 9.95 -37.54 -17.71
N GLN A 340 10.40 -37.92 -16.52
CA GLN A 340 10.22 -37.09 -15.33
C GLN A 340 10.84 -35.71 -15.53
N LEU A 341 10.07 -34.67 -15.17
CA LEU A 341 10.53 -33.30 -15.16
C LEU A 341 11.45 -33.16 -13.94
N GLY A 342 12.76 -33.25 -14.17
CA GLY A 342 13.77 -33.19 -13.12
C GLY A 342 13.83 -31.83 -12.42
N LYS A 343 15.04 -31.28 -12.28
CA LYS A 343 15.22 -29.97 -11.61
C LYS A 343 14.99 -28.77 -12.52
N GLN A 344 14.74 -28.99 -13.81
CA GLN A 344 14.54 -27.93 -14.79
C GLN A 344 13.40 -28.28 -15.74
N TRP A 345 12.47 -27.35 -15.90
CA TRP A 345 11.35 -27.51 -16.83
C TRP A 345 10.80 -26.17 -17.28
N ALA A 346 10.04 -26.20 -18.37
CA ALA A 346 9.33 -25.06 -18.90
C ALA A 346 7.84 -25.15 -18.55
N VAL A 347 7.24 -24.00 -18.26
CA VAL A 347 5.83 -23.84 -17.90
C VAL A 347 5.18 -22.87 -18.89
N LEU A 348 4.11 -23.33 -19.54
CA LEU A 348 3.32 -22.48 -20.44
C LEU A 348 2.30 -21.63 -19.64
N THR A 349 1.70 -20.62 -20.28
CA THR A 349 0.68 -19.76 -19.64
C THR A 349 -0.55 -20.50 -19.12
N CYS A 350 -0.77 -21.73 -19.59
CA CYS A 350 -1.82 -22.62 -19.12
C CYS A 350 -1.44 -23.41 -17.85
N GLY A 351 -0.23 -23.21 -17.31
CA GLY A 351 0.31 -23.94 -16.15
C GLY A 351 0.86 -25.33 -16.45
N HIS A 352 0.73 -25.82 -17.68
CA HIS A 352 1.27 -27.13 -18.06
C HIS A 352 2.79 -27.10 -18.19
N CYS A 353 3.42 -28.12 -17.61
CA CYS A 353 4.86 -28.26 -17.52
C CYS A 353 5.40 -29.22 -18.60
N PHE A 354 6.58 -28.92 -19.14
CA PHE A 354 7.23 -29.68 -20.20
C PHE A 354 8.74 -29.69 -19.99
N CYS A 355 9.45 -30.70 -20.48
CA CYS A 355 10.92 -30.66 -20.43
C CYS A 355 11.45 -29.64 -21.45
N ASN A 356 12.61 -29.05 -21.14
CA ASN A 356 13.20 -27.99 -21.97
C ASN A 356 13.47 -28.47 -23.41
N GLU A 357 13.87 -29.72 -23.59
CA GLU A 357 14.07 -30.33 -24.91
C GLU A 357 12.79 -30.36 -25.75
N CYS A 358 11.67 -30.82 -25.17
CA CYS A 358 10.41 -30.88 -25.91
C CYS A 358 9.86 -29.49 -26.21
N ILE A 359 10.06 -28.51 -25.32
CA ILE A 359 9.68 -27.12 -25.60
C ILE A 359 10.54 -26.52 -26.70
N ALA A 360 11.85 -26.76 -26.70
CA ALA A 360 12.73 -26.29 -27.78
C ALA A 360 12.25 -26.84 -29.14
N ILE A 361 11.95 -28.13 -29.23
CA ILE A 361 11.39 -28.75 -30.45
C ILE A 361 10.06 -28.11 -30.87
N ILE A 362 9.16 -27.86 -29.92
CA ILE A 362 7.86 -27.22 -30.24
C ILE A 362 8.08 -25.78 -30.76
N ILE A 363 8.97 -25.02 -30.14
CA ILE A 363 9.30 -23.65 -30.55
C ILE A 363 9.90 -23.65 -31.95
N GLU A 364 10.82 -24.56 -32.25
CA GLU A 364 11.49 -24.59 -33.55
C GLU A 364 10.57 -25.06 -34.67
N GLN A 365 9.87 -26.18 -34.46
CA GLN A 365 9.16 -26.89 -35.53
C GLN A 365 7.67 -26.55 -35.63
N TYR A 366 7.03 -26.18 -34.52
CA TYR A 366 5.57 -26.07 -34.42
C TYR A 366 5.09 -24.67 -34.01
N SER A 367 5.95 -23.66 -34.15
CA SER A 367 5.58 -22.27 -33.95
C SER A 367 4.51 -21.81 -34.94
N VAL A 368 3.52 -21.09 -34.41
CA VAL A 368 2.36 -20.55 -35.12
C VAL A 368 2.32 -19.02 -35.03
N GLY A 369 1.63 -18.39 -35.99
CA GLY A 369 1.46 -16.93 -36.08
C GLY A 369 2.32 -16.28 -37.16
N THR A 370 2.07 -15.00 -37.44
CA THR A 370 2.66 -14.24 -38.56
C THR A 370 4.19 -14.15 -38.49
N ARG A 371 4.76 -14.22 -37.29
CA ARG A 371 6.21 -14.22 -37.05
C ARG A 371 6.72 -15.52 -36.40
N ARG A 372 5.92 -16.60 -36.40
CA ARG A 372 6.25 -17.86 -35.71
C ARG A 372 6.74 -17.63 -34.26
N SER A 373 6.03 -16.80 -33.51
CA SER A 373 6.44 -16.31 -32.18
C SER A 373 5.58 -16.87 -31.04
N SER A 374 4.78 -17.91 -31.31
CA SER A 374 3.89 -18.53 -30.34
C SER A 374 3.74 -20.02 -30.60
N ILE A 375 3.45 -20.79 -29.56
CA ILE A 375 3.27 -22.24 -29.64
C ILE A 375 1.92 -22.65 -29.07
N LYS A 376 1.38 -23.80 -29.52
CA LYS A 376 0.18 -24.40 -28.91
C LYS A 376 0.60 -25.46 -27.89
N CYS A 377 0.05 -25.40 -26.69
CA CYS A 377 0.25 -26.40 -25.65
C CYS A 377 -0.19 -27.78 -26.13
N ALA A 378 0.64 -28.83 -25.94
CA ALA A 378 0.30 -30.18 -26.37
C ALA A 378 -0.87 -30.81 -25.59
N ILE A 379 -1.17 -30.32 -24.39
CA ILE A 379 -2.29 -30.82 -23.56
C ILE A 379 -3.59 -30.09 -23.92
N CYS A 380 -3.63 -28.77 -23.73
CA CYS A 380 -4.87 -28.00 -23.85
C CYS A 380 -5.00 -27.18 -25.14
N ARG A 381 -4.00 -27.23 -26.03
CA ARG A 381 -3.93 -26.49 -27.30
C ARG A 381 -3.97 -24.96 -27.16
N GLN A 382 -3.86 -24.43 -25.93
CA GLN A 382 -3.76 -23.01 -25.68
C GLN A 382 -2.50 -22.43 -26.32
N THR A 383 -2.66 -21.28 -26.99
CA THR A 383 -1.53 -20.58 -27.60
C THR A 383 -0.79 -19.77 -26.54
N THR A 384 0.53 -19.94 -26.47
CA THR A 384 1.43 -19.22 -25.56
C THR A 384 2.49 -18.51 -26.40
N SER A 385 2.68 -17.21 -26.17
CA SER A 385 3.78 -16.46 -26.78
C SER A 385 5.12 -16.98 -26.24
N HIS A 386 6.17 -17.01 -27.07
CA HIS A 386 7.51 -17.46 -26.61
C HIS A 386 8.00 -16.65 -25.41
N LYS A 387 7.66 -15.36 -25.38
CA LYS A 387 8.03 -14.43 -24.29
C LYS A 387 7.32 -14.73 -22.96
N GLU A 388 6.21 -15.47 -23.00
CA GLU A 388 5.41 -15.81 -21.83
C GLU A 388 5.71 -17.23 -21.31
N ILE A 389 6.68 -17.94 -21.92
CA ILE A 389 7.14 -19.24 -21.43
C ILE A 389 8.04 -18.99 -20.22
N SER A 390 7.71 -19.62 -19.10
CA SER A 390 8.50 -19.53 -17.86
C SER A 390 9.41 -20.74 -17.74
N TYR A 391 10.68 -20.55 -17.43
CA TYR A 391 11.62 -21.63 -17.18
C TYR A 391 11.93 -21.71 -15.69
N VAL A 392 11.77 -22.90 -15.13
CA VAL A 392 11.94 -23.18 -13.70
C VAL A 392 13.22 -23.96 -13.50
N PHE A 393 14.00 -23.56 -12.51
CA PHE A 393 15.24 -24.20 -12.09
C PHE A 393 15.19 -24.41 -10.58
N THR A 394 15.03 -25.65 -10.12
CA THR A 394 15.11 -25.99 -8.70
C THR A 394 16.57 -26.24 -8.34
N ALA A 395 17.12 -25.33 -7.54
CA ALA A 395 18.54 -25.29 -7.24
C ALA A 395 18.94 -26.43 -6.31
N GLU A 396 19.56 -27.46 -6.86
CA GLU A 396 20.54 -28.27 -6.13
C GLU A 396 21.56 -28.87 -7.13
N THR A 397 22.84 -28.60 -6.84
CA THR A 397 24.12 -29.01 -7.47
C THR A 397 24.71 -28.12 -8.57
N ALA A 398 25.53 -27.15 -8.15
CA ALA A 398 26.74 -26.74 -8.87
C ALA A 398 27.86 -26.44 -7.85
N ASN A 399 28.76 -27.42 -7.67
CA ASN A 399 30.08 -27.44 -7.03
C ASN A 399 30.40 -26.43 -5.90
N GLN A 400 30.81 -26.98 -4.75
CA GLN A 400 31.10 -26.36 -3.43
C GLN A 400 32.14 -25.20 -3.38
N GLU A 401 32.65 -24.68 -4.50
CA GLU A 401 33.53 -23.50 -4.53
C GLU A 401 32.87 -22.24 -5.14
N ASP A 402 31.71 -22.38 -5.78
CA ASP A 402 30.97 -21.28 -6.42
C ASP A 402 29.73 -20.80 -5.64
N ASP A 403 29.52 -21.35 -4.46
CA ASP A 403 28.25 -21.36 -3.72
C ASP A 403 28.12 -20.20 -2.72
N ILE A 404 28.25 -18.97 -3.20
CA ILE A 404 27.78 -17.82 -2.43
C ILE A 404 26.46 -17.35 -3.01
N PRO A 405 25.31 -17.63 -2.34
CA PRO A 405 24.01 -17.25 -2.85
C PRO A 405 23.89 -15.73 -2.94
N VAL A 406 23.43 -15.26 -4.10
CA VAL A 406 23.07 -13.86 -4.34
C VAL A 406 21.55 -13.77 -4.20
N LYS A 407 21.09 -12.92 -3.28
CA LYS A 407 19.68 -12.61 -3.09
C LYS A 407 19.21 -11.69 -4.21
N GLY A 408 17.97 -11.86 -4.67
CA GLY A 408 17.36 -11.04 -5.71
C GLY A 408 17.43 -11.67 -7.12
N SER A 409 16.52 -11.25 -7.99
CA SER A 409 16.48 -11.68 -9.40
C SER A 409 17.28 -10.69 -10.25
N HIS A 410 18.59 -10.92 -10.39
CA HIS A 410 19.49 -10.05 -11.14
C HIS A 410 19.92 -10.69 -12.47
N SER A 411 20.48 -9.90 -13.38
CA SER A 411 21.07 -10.42 -14.62
C SER A 411 22.36 -11.20 -14.32
N THR A 412 22.73 -12.14 -15.19
CA THR A 412 23.88 -13.05 -15.01
C THR A 412 25.18 -12.31 -14.67
N LYS A 413 25.41 -11.15 -15.30
CA LYS A 413 26.60 -10.32 -15.07
C LYS A 413 26.60 -9.69 -13.67
N VAL A 414 25.49 -9.07 -13.29
CA VAL A 414 25.34 -8.40 -11.99
C VAL A 414 25.46 -9.42 -10.88
N GLU A 415 24.84 -10.59 -11.05
CA GLU A 415 24.97 -11.71 -10.12
C GLU A 415 26.43 -12.17 -9.96
N ALA A 416 27.17 -12.31 -11.06
CA ALA A 416 28.59 -12.68 -11.02
C ALA A 416 29.46 -11.63 -10.31
N VAL A 417 29.18 -10.33 -10.52
CA VAL A 417 29.89 -9.23 -9.84
C VAL A 417 29.64 -9.30 -8.33
N VAL A 418 28.38 -9.38 -7.90
CA VAL A 418 28.01 -9.46 -6.48
C VAL A 418 28.60 -10.71 -5.84
N ARG A 419 28.52 -11.86 -6.52
CA ARG A 419 29.11 -13.12 -6.05
C ARG A 419 30.62 -13.01 -5.86
N THR A 420 31.33 -12.38 -6.80
CA THR A 420 32.77 -12.14 -6.71
C THR A 420 33.11 -11.23 -5.52
N LEU A 421 32.34 -10.16 -5.31
CA LEU A 421 32.53 -9.25 -4.16
C LEU A 421 32.31 -9.99 -2.84
N LYS A 422 31.29 -10.85 -2.73
CA LYS A 422 31.10 -11.68 -1.54
C LYS A 422 32.24 -12.68 -1.34
N LYS A 423 32.77 -13.29 -2.41
CA LYS A 423 33.93 -14.19 -2.32
C LYS A 423 35.16 -13.47 -1.79
N ILE A 424 35.38 -12.22 -2.22
CA ILE A 424 36.46 -11.37 -1.71
C ILE A 424 36.28 -11.10 -0.22
N GLN A 425 35.10 -10.62 0.21
CA GLN A 425 34.82 -10.36 1.62
C GLN A 425 34.88 -11.61 2.51
N PHE A 426 34.49 -12.77 1.98
CA PHE A 426 34.57 -14.04 2.72
C PHE A 426 36.02 -14.48 2.93
N LYS A 427 36.89 -14.32 1.92
CA LYS A 427 38.31 -14.70 2.01
C LYS A 427 39.13 -13.69 2.82
N ASP A 428 38.86 -12.40 2.66
CA ASP A 428 39.48 -11.31 3.40
C ASP A 428 38.42 -10.26 3.74
N PRO A 429 37.85 -10.29 4.97
CA PRO A 429 36.84 -9.33 5.42
C PRO A 429 37.31 -7.87 5.39
N GLY A 430 38.62 -7.62 5.37
CA GLY A 430 39.20 -6.29 5.28
C GLY A 430 39.56 -5.86 3.86
N ALA A 431 39.38 -6.72 2.85
CA ALA A 431 39.68 -6.38 1.46
C ALA A 431 38.72 -5.32 0.94
N LYS A 432 39.28 -4.28 0.30
CA LYS A 432 38.52 -3.22 -0.34
C LYS A 432 38.57 -3.36 -1.85
N SER A 433 37.42 -3.13 -2.49
CA SER A 433 37.19 -3.38 -3.92
C SER A 433 36.68 -2.12 -4.62
N LEU A 434 37.25 -1.81 -5.79
CA LEU A 434 36.73 -0.81 -6.71
C LEU A 434 35.93 -1.50 -7.81
N VAL A 435 34.72 -1.02 -8.06
CA VAL A 435 33.88 -1.49 -9.17
C VAL A 435 33.75 -0.36 -10.18
N PHE A 436 34.27 -0.58 -11.38
CA PHE A 436 34.24 0.37 -12.48
C PHE A 436 33.21 -0.02 -13.53
N SER A 437 32.47 0.99 -13.98
CA SER A 437 31.70 0.94 -15.22
C SER A 437 31.75 2.29 -15.92
N THR A 438 31.67 2.27 -17.24
CA THR A 438 31.44 3.40 -18.15
C THR A 438 30.00 3.88 -18.09
N TRP A 439 29.07 3.01 -17.67
CA TRP A 439 27.64 3.29 -17.60
C TRP A 439 27.21 3.55 -16.15
N GLN A 440 26.67 4.75 -15.91
CA GLN A 440 26.15 5.10 -14.58
C GLN A 440 24.99 4.18 -14.17
N ASP A 441 24.08 3.90 -15.10
CA ASP A 441 22.90 3.05 -14.85
C ASP A 441 23.30 1.63 -14.39
N VAL A 442 24.42 1.10 -14.89
CA VAL A 442 24.94 -0.22 -14.47
C VAL A 442 25.41 -0.18 -13.01
N LEU A 443 26.04 0.92 -12.59
CA LEU A 443 26.43 1.09 -11.18
C LEU A 443 25.20 1.19 -10.28
N ASP A 444 24.13 1.85 -10.72
CA ASP A 444 22.88 1.95 -9.96
C ASP A 444 22.16 0.58 -9.84
N ILE A 445 22.23 -0.25 -10.89
CA ILE A 445 21.73 -1.64 -10.84
C ILE A 445 22.56 -2.49 -9.86
N ILE A 446 23.89 -2.34 -9.87
CA ILE A 446 24.79 -3.05 -8.94
C ILE A 446 24.55 -2.58 -7.51
N SER A 447 24.37 -1.27 -7.30
CA SER A 447 24.04 -0.64 -6.02
C SER A 447 22.82 -1.31 -5.38
N LYS A 448 21.71 -1.42 -6.13
CA LYS A 448 20.51 -2.14 -5.68
C LYS A 448 20.78 -3.61 -5.35
N ALA A 449 21.58 -4.29 -6.18
CA ALA A 449 21.92 -5.69 -5.94
C ALA A 449 22.80 -5.87 -4.68
N LEU A 450 23.66 -4.90 -4.35
CA LEU A 450 24.44 -4.91 -3.11
C LEU A 450 23.56 -4.68 -1.88
N ASP A 451 22.58 -3.77 -1.97
CA ASP A 451 21.57 -3.53 -0.92
C ASP A 451 20.75 -4.79 -0.63
N ASP A 452 20.21 -5.45 -1.68
CA ASP A 452 19.46 -6.71 -1.56
C ASP A 452 20.28 -7.83 -0.88
N ASN A 453 21.61 -7.72 -0.95
CA ASN A 453 22.57 -8.67 -0.42
C ASN A 453 23.22 -8.24 0.91
N ASN A 454 22.74 -7.14 1.52
CA ASN A 454 23.25 -6.59 2.78
C ASN A 454 24.76 -6.27 2.75
N MET A 455 25.26 -5.81 1.60
CA MET A 455 26.67 -5.43 1.44
C MET A 455 26.82 -3.92 1.54
N VAL A 456 27.66 -3.44 2.46
CA VAL A 456 27.89 -2.01 2.64
C VAL A 456 28.85 -1.47 1.58
N PHE A 457 28.45 -0.43 0.86
CA PHE A 457 29.23 0.20 -0.19
C PHE A 457 29.12 1.73 -0.13
N ALA A 458 30.06 2.39 -0.82
CA ALA A 458 29.99 3.80 -1.16
C ALA A 458 29.89 3.93 -2.68
N GLN A 459 29.22 4.98 -3.16
CA GLN A 459 29.06 5.23 -4.59
C GLN A 459 29.38 6.69 -4.90
N ILE A 460 30.18 6.93 -5.93
CA ILE A 460 30.52 8.28 -6.37
C ILE A 460 29.60 8.69 -7.52
N ASN A 461 28.56 9.45 -7.18
CA ASN A 461 27.62 10.04 -8.14
C ASN A 461 27.78 11.57 -8.13
N GLY A 462 28.57 12.09 -9.08
CA GLY A 462 28.80 13.53 -9.22
C GLY A 462 29.72 14.16 -8.16
N ILE A 463 29.73 15.50 -8.11
CA ILE A 463 30.74 16.29 -7.37
C ILE A 463 30.34 16.51 -5.91
N SER A 464 29.04 16.58 -5.60
CA SER A 464 28.53 17.09 -4.32
C SER A 464 28.88 16.22 -3.09
N LYS A 465 28.98 14.89 -3.27
CA LYS A 465 29.35 13.92 -2.22
C LYS A 465 30.66 13.19 -2.49
N PHE A 466 31.45 13.69 -3.45
CA PHE A 466 32.67 13.02 -3.91
C PHE A 466 33.68 12.79 -2.77
N GLN A 467 34.03 13.85 -2.02
CA GLN A 467 35.04 13.78 -0.96
C GLN A 467 34.55 13.01 0.26
N GLU A 468 33.28 13.17 0.63
CA GLU A 468 32.64 12.43 1.71
C GLU A 468 32.70 10.92 1.46
N ASN A 469 32.18 10.44 0.32
CA ASN A 469 32.14 9.01 0.00
C ASN A 469 33.54 8.41 -0.21
N LEU A 470 34.49 9.19 -0.76
CA LEU A 470 35.88 8.77 -0.89
C LEU A 470 36.56 8.64 0.48
N SER A 471 36.38 9.63 1.37
CA SER A 471 36.92 9.56 2.73
C SER A 471 36.31 8.41 3.53
N ALA A 472 35.01 8.19 3.42
CA ALA A 472 34.31 7.08 4.06
C ALA A 472 34.88 5.74 3.57
N PHE A 473 35.05 5.57 2.25
CA PHE A 473 35.70 4.37 1.71
C PHE A 473 37.15 4.19 2.18
N LYS A 474 37.92 5.26 2.43
CA LYS A 474 39.30 5.13 2.91
C LYS A 474 39.38 4.73 4.38
N TYR A 475 38.67 5.47 5.24
CA TYR A 475 38.85 5.41 6.69
C TYR A 475 37.85 4.52 7.42
N ASP A 476 36.65 4.29 6.86
CA ASP A 476 35.68 3.39 7.49
C ASP A 476 36.01 1.92 7.15
N PRO A 477 36.24 1.04 8.15
CA PRO A 477 36.46 -0.38 7.92
C PRO A 477 35.18 -1.13 7.50
N LYS A 478 33.98 -0.56 7.68
CA LYS A 478 32.71 -1.19 7.27
C LYS A 478 32.42 -1.03 5.78
N ILE A 479 33.05 -0.06 5.12
CA ILE A 479 32.82 0.22 3.69
C ILE A 479 33.95 -0.43 2.90
N ASN A 480 33.63 -1.58 2.29
CA ASN A 480 34.59 -2.39 1.55
C ASN A 480 34.46 -2.26 0.04
N ILE A 481 33.42 -1.59 -0.46
CA ILE A 481 33.12 -1.52 -1.89
C ILE A 481 32.93 -0.05 -2.28
N LEU A 482 33.59 0.37 -3.35
CA LEU A 482 33.39 1.68 -3.96
C LEU A 482 32.96 1.52 -5.42
N LEU A 483 31.76 1.99 -5.72
CA LEU A 483 31.23 2.09 -7.08
C LEU A 483 31.69 3.42 -7.69
N LEU A 484 32.46 3.35 -8.78
CA LEU A 484 33.13 4.51 -9.37
C LEU A 484 32.97 4.51 -10.89
N PRO A 485 32.34 5.54 -11.49
CA PRO A 485 32.32 5.67 -12.94
C PRO A 485 33.73 5.81 -13.50
N LEU A 486 34.02 5.13 -14.61
CA LEU A 486 35.36 5.09 -15.21
C LEU A 486 35.89 6.50 -15.55
N HIS A 487 35.02 7.37 -16.06
CA HIS A 487 35.33 8.73 -16.46
C HIS A 487 35.54 9.69 -15.27
N THR A 488 35.05 9.33 -14.08
CA THR A 488 35.21 10.18 -12.89
C THR A 488 36.64 10.06 -12.38
N GLY A 489 37.36 11.18 -12.25
CA GLY A 489 38.68 11.21 -11.60
C GLY A 489 39.90 11.30 -12.51
N SER A 490 39.83 12.03 -13.61
CA SER A 490 40.99 12.41 -14.46
C SER A 490 42.14 13.09 -13.70
N ASN A 491 41.91 13.52 -12.44
CA ASN A 491 42.82 14.33 -11.63
C ASN A 491 43.65 13.51 -10.62
N GLY A 492 44.21 12.36 -11.02
CA GLY A 492 45.25 11.69 -10.23
C GLY A 492 44.80 11.07 -8.91
N LEU A 493 43.54 10.63 -8.79
CA LEU A 493 43.01 9.95 -7.61
C LEU A 493 43.92 8.80 -7.15
N ASN A 494 44.21 8.77 -5.85
CA ASN A 494 45.06 7.75 -5.22
C ASN A 494 44.23 6.93 -4.23
N ILE A 495 43.94 5.68 -4.57
CA ILE A 495 43.06 4.77 -3.81
C ILE A 495 43.81 3.45 -3.55
N ILE A 496 44.97 3.57 -2.88
CA ILE A 496 45.81 2.43 -2.48
C ILE A 496 45.17 1.55 -1.38
N GLU A 497 44.07 2.01 -0.78
CA GLU A 497 43.33 1.25 0.21
C GLU A 497 42.60 0.04 -0.41
N ALA A 498 42.33 0.07 -1.73
CA ALA A 498 41.75 -1.04 -2.47
C ALA A 498 42.81 -2.06 -2.88
N THR A 499 42.44 -3.34 -2.94
CA THR A 499 43.28 -4.43 -3.45
C THR A 499 42.66 -5.12 -4.66
N HIS A 500 41.35 -4.97 -4.85
CA HIS A 500 40.63 -5.54 -5.97
C HIS A 500 40.06 -4.47 -6.89
N VAL A 501 40.17 -4.69 -8.19
CA VAL A 501 39.58 -3.85 -9.24
C VAL A 501 38.66 -4.73 -10.08
N LEU A 502 37.39 -4.39 -10.15
CA LEU A 502 36.38 -5.09 -10.94
C LEU A 502 35.99 -4.20 -12.12
N LEU A 503 36.16 -4.71 -13.33
CA LEU A 503 35.76 -4.06 -14.58
C LEU A 503 34.50 -4.78 -15.09
N VAL A 504 33.36 -4.11 -15.01
CA VAL A 504 32.04 -4.72 -15.29
C VAL A 504 31.84 -4.99 -16.78
N GLU A 505 32.52 -4.24 -17.65
CA GLU A 505 32.49 -4.42 -19.10
C GLU A 505 33.86 -4.14 -19.74
N PRO A 506 34.11 -4.62 -20.98
CA PRO A 506 35.34 -4.34 -21.70
C PRO A 506 35.57 -2.85 -21.92
N ILE A 507 36.75 -2.35 -21.56
CA ILE A 507 37.14 -0.95 -21.81
C ILE A 507 37.84 -0.87 -23.17
N LEU A 508 37.20 -0.17 -24.12
CA LEU A 508 37.69 -0.03 -25.49
C LEU A 508 39.05 0.66 -25.62
N ASN A 509 39.39 1.53 -24.68
CA ASN A 509 40.68 2.22 -24.67
C ASN A 509 41.59 1.63 -23.58
N PRO A 510 42.64 0.87 -23.93
CA PRO A 510 43.58 0.30 -22.95
C PRO A 510 44.20 1.35 -22.02
N ALA A 511 44.38 2.60 -22.49
CA ALA A 511 44.89 3.68 -21.66
C ALA A 511 43.93 4.04 -20.51
N HIS A 512 42.62 4.00 -20.73
CA HIS A 512 41.63 4.28 -19.69
C HIS A 512 41.59 3.14 -18.65
N GLU A 513 41.74 1.90 -19.10
CA GLU A 513 41.84 0.74 -18.22
C GLU A 513 43.10 0.79 -17.34
N LEU A 514 44.27 1.02 -17.96
CA LEU A 514 45.54 1.18 -17.25
C LEU A 514 45.49 2.35 -16.27
N GLN A 515 44.83 3.45 -16.65
CA GLN A 515 44.64 4.58 -15.76
C GLN A 515 43.75 4.21 -14.56
N ALA A 516 42.68 3.45 -14.75
CA ALA A 516 41.80 2.99 -13.67
C ALA A 516 42.54 2.03 -12.72
N ILE A 517 43.29 1.07 -13.26
CA ILE A 517 44.14 0.16 -12.47
C ILE A 517 45.24 0.95 -11.73
N GLY A 518 45.85 1.93 -12.37
CA GLY A 518 46.88 2.80 -11.81
C GLY A 518 46.42 3.70 -10.65
N ARG A 519 45.11 3.80 -10.39
CA ARG A 519 44.57 4.44 -9.17
C ARG A 519 44.81 3.60 -7.92
N VAL A 520 44.94 2.29 -8.09
CA VAL A 520 45.13 1.29 -7.03
C VAL A 520 46.56 0.76 -7.03
N HIS A 521 47.04 0.36 -8.20
CA HIS A 521 48.40 -0.13 -8.40
C HIS A 521 49.36 1.05 -8.55
N ARG A 522 49.68 1.69 -7.42
CA ARG A 522 50.49 2.91 -7.34
C ARG A 522 51.56 2.82 -6.25
N ILE A 523 52.58 3.67 -6.33
CA ILE A 523 53.62 3.82 -5.30
C ILE A 523 52.94 4.08 -3.95
N GLY A 524 53.16 3.18 -2.98
CA GLY A 524 52.50 3.20 -1.67
C GLY A 524 51.58 1.99 -1.41
N GLN A 525 51.20 1.23 -2.44
CA GLN A 525 50.49 -0.04 -2.29
C GLN A 525 51.43 -1.13 -1.77
N THR A 526 51.05 -1.81 -0.69
CA THR A 526 51.84 -2.89 -0.06
C THR A 526 51.26 -4.29 -0.31
N LYS A 527 50.01 -4.38 -0.80
CA LYS A 527 49.30 -5.63 -1.09
C LYS A 527 49.19 -5.89 -2.61
N PRO A 528 49.12 -7.16 -3.06
CA PRO A 528 48.93 -7.47 -4.48
C PRO A 528 47.58 -6.94 -4.98
N THR A 529 47.59 -6.31 -6.16
CA THR A 529 46.39 -5.81 -6.82
C THR A 529 45.83 -6.87 -7.77
N ILE A 530 44.56 -7.25 -7.60
CA ILE A 530 43.88 -8.26 -8.44
C ILE A 530 42.82 -7.57 -9.30
N VAL A 531 42.89 -7.78 -10.62
CA VAL A 531 41.94 -7.22 -11.59
C VAL A 531 41.01 -8.31 -12.10
N HIS A 532 39.71 -8.12 -11.90
CA HIS A 532 38.64 -9.00 -12.36
C HIS A 532 37.97 -8.35 -13.58
N ARG A 533 37.90 -9.09 -14.70
CA ARG A 533 37.23 -8.65 -15.93
C ARG A 533 36.00 -9.50 -16.18
N PHE A 534 34.83 -8.87 -16.22
CA PHE A 534 33.56 -9.56 -16.47
C PHE A 534 33.22 -9.50 -17.95
N LEU A 535 33.06 -10.69 -18.55
CA LEU A 535 32.78 -10.88 -19.97
C LEU A 535 31.65 -11.91 -20.10
N ILE A 536 30.68 -11.66 -20.98
CA ILE A 536 29.68 -12.66 -21.33
C ILE A 536 30.17 -13.49 -22.52
N LYS A 537 30.21 -14.82 -22.34
CA LYS A 537 30.60 -15.77 -23.38
C LYS A 537 29.65 -15.73 -24.57
N ALA A 538 30.17 -16.01 -25.76
CA ALA A 538 29.42 -16.04 -27.02
C ALA A 538 28.63 -14.73 -27.27
N THR A 539 29.21 -13.58 -26.88
CA THR A 539 28.64 -12.26 -27.15
C THR A 539 29.69 -11.31 -27.70
N ILE A 540 29.23 -10.14 -28.12
CA ILE A 540 30.07 -9.04 -28.57
C ILE A 540 31.18 -8.69 -27.58
N GLU A 541 30.99 -8.86 -26.26
CA GLU A 541 31.99 -8.52 -25.25
C GLU A 541 33.24 -9.40 -25.31
N GLU A 542 33.06 -10.71 -25.54
CA GLU A 542 34.18 -11.66 -25.68
C GLU A 542 35.00 -11.32 -26.93
N ARG A 543 34.31 -10.97 -28.02
CA ARG A 543 34.94 -10.59 -29.29
C ARG A 543 35.67 -9.27 -29.20
N MET A 544 35.05 -8.26 -28.58
CA MET A 544 35.70 -6.99 -28.28
C MET A 544 36.97 -7.21 -27.46
N GLN A 545 36.94 -8.07 -26.45
CA GLN A 545 38.12 -8.37 -25.65
C GLN A 545 39.22 -9.09 -26.45
N MET A 546 38.87 -10.02 -27.34
CA MET A 546 39.83 -10.69 -28.22
C MET A 546 40.50 -9.69 -29.17
N MET A 547 39.71 -8.82 -29.79
CA MET A 547 40.19 -7.77 -30.68
C MET A 547 41.17 -6.82 -29.98
N LEU A 548 40.84 -6.37 -28.77
CA LEU A 548 41.72 -5.50 -27.96
C LEU A 548 43.07 -6.18 -27.65
N LYS A 549 43.07 -7.48 -27.33
CA LYS A 549 44.31 -8.25 -27.10
C LYS A 549 45.18 -8.37 -28.37
N THR A 550 44.57 -8.46 -29.53
CA THR A 550 45.30 -8.49 -30.81
C THR A 550 45.99 -7.15 -31.08
N VAL A 551 45.30 -6.04 -30.84
CA VAL A 551 45.84 -4.68 -31.00
C VAL A 551 47.02 -4.44 -30.04
N GLU A 552 46.93 -4.88 -28.79
CA GLU A 552 48.04 -4.78 -27.82
C GLU A 552 49.30 -5.57 -28.25
N ARG A 553 49.13 -6.75 -28.86
CA ARG A 553 50.25 -7.59 -29.35
C ARG A 553 50.97 -6.99 -30.56
N SER A 554 50.29 -6.24 -31.40
CA SER A 554 50.91 -5.53 -32.54
C SER A 554 51.74 -4.31 -32.12
N HIS A 555 51.47 -3.72 -30.95
CA HIS A 555 52.20 -2.55 -30.47
C HIS A 555 53.54 -2.87 -29.77
N THR A 556 53.78 -4.10 -29.34
CA THR A 556 55.06 -4.51 -28.72
C THR A 556 56.17 -4.82 -29.73
N SER A 557 55.86 -4.89 -31.03
CA SER A 557 56.80 -5.24 -32.10
C SER A 557 57.26 -4.06 -32.97
N SER A 558 56.77 -2.84 -32.75
CA SER A 558 57.16 -1.67 -33.57
C SER A 558 57.34 -0.39 -32.75
N SER A 559 58.59 0.02 -32.57
CA SER A 559 58.95 1.38 -32.13
C SER A 559 58.65 2.37 -33.26
N MET A 560 57.45 2.96 -33.28
CA MET A 560 57.16 4.12 -34.14
C MET A 560 56.13 5.05 -33.49
N LYS A 561 56.27 6.34 -33.80
CA LYS A 561 55.71 7.52 -33.16
C LYS A 561 54.18 7.53 -33.00
N GLN A 562 53.75 8.13 -31.88
CA GLN A 562 52.37 8.50 -31.55
C GLN A 562 51.76 9.47 -32.58
N SER A 563 50.75 9.01 -33.32
CA SER A 563 49.58 9.82 -33.71
C SER A 563 48.45 8.92 -34.20
N GLU A 564 47.27 9.12 -33.61
CA GLU A 564 45.93 8.76 -34.08
C GLU A 564 45.51 7.28 -34.06
N ALA A 565 44.27 7.11 -33.59
CA ALA A 565 43.49 5.90 -33.35
C ALA A 565 43.94 4.65 -34.13
N SER A 566 44.07 3.53 -33.41
CA SER A 566 43.99 2.18 -33.95
C SER A 566 42.75 2.08 -34.84
N VAL A 567 42.94 2.13 -36.15
CA VAL A 567 41.85 2.06 -37.13
C VAL A 567 41.33 0.63 -37.14
N LEU A 568 40.29 0.39 -36.36
CA LEU A 568 39.34 -0.70 -36.54
C LEU A 568 38.94 -0.78 -38.01
N THR A 569 39.19 -1.91 -38.67
CA THR A 569 38.76 -2.10 -40.05
C THR A 569 37.27 -2.43 -40.11
N VAL A 570 36.66 -2.26 -41.29
CA VAL A 570 35.26 -2.66 -41.52
C VAL A 570 35.08 -4.18 -41.33
N ALA A 571 36.12 -4.97 -41.60
CA ALA A 571 36.12 -6.41 -41.34
C ALA A 571 36.10 -6.71 -39.83
N ASP A 572 36.92 -6.03 -39.03
CA ASP A 572 36.92 -6.19 -37.57
C ASP A 572 35.57 -5.82 -36.96
N LEU A 573 34.90 -4.79 -37.49
CA LEU A 573 33.54 -4.43 -37.09
C LEU A 573 32.50 -5.48 -37.52
N ALA A 574 32.65 -6.10 -38.68
CA ALA A 574 31.75 -7.15 -39.13
C ALA A 574 31.86 -8.40 -38.25
N ASP A 575 33.08 -8.76 -37.85
CA ASP A 575 33.36 -9.93 -37.00
C ASP A 575 32.75 -9.80 -35.58
N LEU A 576 32.48 -8.58 -35.10
CA LEU A 576 31.76 -8.37 -33.85
C LEU A 576 30.30 -8.86 -33.90
N PHE A 577 29.72 -9.00 -35.09
CA PHE A 577 28.29 -9.30 -35.29
C PHE A 577 28.01 -10.60 -36.07
N THR A 578 29.02 -11.41 -36.39
CA THR A 578 28.84 -12.70 -37.07
C THR A 578 28.22 -13.74 -36.13
N GLU A 579 27.10 -14.38 -36.46
CA GLU A 579 26.58 -15.47 -35.61
C GLU A 579 27.54 -16.68 -35.69
N GLU A 580 27.99 -17.19 -34.54
CA GLU A 580 28.71 -18.46 -34.50
C GLU A 580 27.72 -19.58 -34.85
N THR A 581 27.80 -20.11 -36.07
CA THR A 581 27.08 -21.31 -36.51
C THR A 581 27.86 -22.59 -36.20
N GLU A 582 28.61 -22.64 -35.10
CA GLU A 582 29.27 -23.88 -34.70
C GLU A 582 28.34 -24.71 -33.80
N GLU A 583 27.93 -25.85 -34.35
CA GLU A 583 27.25 -26.94 -33.64
C GLU A 583 28.10 -27.33 -32.42
N LEU A 584 27.48 -27.27 -31.23
CA LEU A 584 28.04 -27.84 -30.01
C LEU A 584 28.04 -29.37 -30.16
N GLU A 585 29.20 -29.97 -30.45
CA GLU A 585 29.45 -31.41 -30.25
C GLU A 585 29.46 -31.80 -28.76
#